data_AF-A0A7Y2TLM7-F1
#
_entry.id   AF-A0A7Y2TLM7-F1
#
_cell.length_a   1.000
_cell.length_b   1.000
_cell.length_c   1.000
_cell.angle_alpha   90.00
_cell.angle_beta   90.00
_cell.angle_gamma   90.00
#
_symmetry.space_group_name_H-M   'P 1'
#
loop_
_entity.id
_entity.type
_entity.pdbx_description
1 polymer ?
#
loop_
_entity_poly.entity_id
_entity_poly.type
_entity_poly.pdbx_seq_one_letter_code
_entity_poly.pdbx_strand_id
1 'polypeptide(L)'
;MVLQEILILALFSIGFNLLMFIPAYLYKTDKLTDISYSLTFLAIATYALFKEEFYIEKLVVFAMIAIWAIRLGGYLLNRIHKMGRDKRFDEMRSKFWSFFGFWLLQGISVFIISIPSAFFLLSKDVSFTSISFFGIFIWAAGLVIEAFADNQKFQFKLKAANANKWPEHGLWKYSRHPNYLGEILVWIGLFITTFHTLSQNQAIIGLISPLFIIILLLFISGIPLLEQKHQEKWGNSVEYQTYKKTTGKVVPKYTFSLLLSIIIPQIIGGAGAYFTMSSVNNWYLTLNKPVWNPPSWVFGPVWTLLYALMGIAAFMIWRKRKTIQVKKALWLYGLQLLLNLLWSILFFGIMSPEMAFIEIIFLWILIFLTIKAFYKIDKVAAYLLIPYLLWVTFASILNLTIWILN
;
A
#
# COMPACT_ATOMS: atom_id res chain seq x y z
N MET A 1 -7.37 7.05 33.39
CA MET A 1 -8.60 7.29 32.61
C MET A 1 -8.62 6.45 31.35
N VAL A 2 -7.75 6.70 30.36
CA VAL A 2 -7.75 5.97 29.07
C VAL A 2 -7.65 4.45 29.21
N LEU A 3 -6.80 3.91 30.11
CA LEU A 3 -6.68 2.45 30.28
C LEU A 3 -7.97 1.78 30.76
N GLN A 4 -8.71 2.43 31.65
CA GLN A 4 -9.99 1.93 32.16
C GLN A 4 -11.04 1.88 31.04
N GLU A 5 -11.11 2.92 30.21
CA GLU A 5 -12.01 2.97 29.05
C GLU A 5 -11.66 1.87 28.04
N ILE A 6 -10.37 1.65 27.76
CA ILE A 6 -9.93 0.57 26.86
C ILE A 6 -10.31 -0.82 27.40
N LEU A 7 -10.22 -1.04 28.71
CA LEU A 7 -10.68 -2.29 29.33
C LEU A 7 -12.19 -2.48 29.20
N ILE A 8 -12.98 -1.40 29.39
CA ILE A 8 -14.44 -1.44 29.20
C ILE A 8 -14.77 -1.82 27.74
N LEU A 9 -14.08 -1.22 26.77
CA LEU A 9 -14.26 -1.55 25.34
C LEU A 9 -13.89 -3.02 25.03
N ALA A 10 -12.84 -3.55 25.66
CA ALA A 10 -12.45 -4.95 25.51
C ALA A 10 -13.54 -5.91 26.04
N LEU A 11 -13.98 -5.66 27.27
CA LEU A 11 -15.03 -6.45 27.92
C LEU A 11 -16.35 -6.37 27.16
N PHE A 12 -16.72 -5.18 26.68
CA PHE A 12 -17.89 -5.00 25.83
C PHE A 12 -17.78 -5.81 24.53
N SER A 13 -16.66 -5.72 23.82
CA SER A 13 -16.44 -6.43 22.56
C SER A 13 -16.60 -7.94 22.71
N ILE A 14 -15.91 -8.51 23.71
CA ILE A 14 -15.96 -9.95 23.99
C ILE A 14 -17.35 -10.34 24.49
N GLY A 15 -17.89 -9.62 25.47
CA GLY A 15 -19.19 -9.88 26.08
C GLY A 15 -20.32 -9.85 25.06
N PHE A 16 -20.39 -8.83 24.21
CA PHE A 16 -21.41 -8.73 23.17
C PHE A 16 -21.34 -9.89 22.18
N ASN A 17 -20.15 -10.28 21.73
CA ASN A 17 -20.01 -11.42 20.81
C ASN A 17 -20.37 -12.75 21.48
N LEU A 18 -20.05 -12.95 22.75
CA LEU A 18 -20.46 -14.13 23.51
C LEU A 18 -21.98 -14.16 23.80
N LEU A 19 -22.61 -13.00 23.98
CA LEU A 19 -24.07 -12.91 24.07
C LEU A 19 -24.73 -13.31 22.74
N MET A 20 -24.17 -12.88 21.61
CA MET A 20 -24.68 -13.24 20.28
C MET A 20 -24.43 -14.72 19.91
N PHE A 21 -23.41 -15.35 20.50
CA PHE A 21 -23.16 -16.79 20.36
C PHE A 21 -24.32 -17.64 20.88
N ILE A 22 -24.98 -17.24 21.99
CA ILE A 22 -26.05 -18.03 22.62
C ILE A 22 -27.19 -18.33 21.63
N PRO A 23 -27.90 -17.34 21.06
CA PRO A 23 -28.95 -17.60 20.08
C PRO A 23 -28.38 -18.23 18.80
N ALA A 24 -27.16 -17.87 18.37
CA ALA A 24 -26.54 -18.47 17.19
C ALA A 24 -26.36 -19.99 17.34
N TYR A 25 -25.91 -20.45 18.51
CA TYR A 25 -25.68 -21.86 18.80
C TYR A 25 -26.99 -22.64 19.04
N LEU A 26 -27.97 -22.03 19.71
CA LEU A 26 -29.28 -22.63 19.95
C LEU A 26 -30.04 -22.85 18.63
N TYR A 27 -30.06 -21.86 17.74
CA TYR A 27 -30.76 -21.92 16.46
C TYR A 27 -29.90 -22.43 15.29
N LYS A 28 -28.66 -22.84 15.55
CA LYS A 28 -27.70 -23.33 14.52
C LYS A 28 -27.60 -22.40 13.31
N THR A 29 -27.52 -21.09 13.58
CA THR A 29 -27.53 -20.04 12.56
C THR A 29 -26.20 -19.29 12.51
N ASP A 30 -25.70 -19.06 11.29
CA ASP A 30 -24.54 -18.22 10.98
C ASP A 30 -24.94 -16.77 10.66
N LYS A 31 -26.24 -16.48 10.54
CA LYS A 31 -26.73 -15.17 10.10
C LYS A 31 -26.32 -14.01 11.03
N LEU A 32 -26.05 -14.32 12.29
CA LEU A 32 -25.68 -13.33 13.31
C LEU A 32 -24.19 -12.99 13.32
N THR A 33 -23.32 -13.83 12.74
CA THR A 33 -21.86 -13.63 12.85
C THR A 33 -21.41 -12.33 12.20
N ASP A 34 -21.87 -12.11 10.97
CA ASP A 34 -21.46 -10.98 10.14
C ASP A 34 -22.07 -9.65 10.64
N ILE A 35 -23.30 -9.69 11.15
CA ILE A 35 -24.00 -8.52 11.71
C ILE A 35 -23.35 -8.11 13.04
N SER A 36 -23.17 -9.06 13.94
CA SER A 36 -22.57 -8.80 15.26
C SER A 36 -21.16 -8.23 15.14
N TYR A 37 -20.35 -8.72 14.19
CA TYR A 37 -19.02 -8.19 13.91
C TYR A 37 -19.07 -6.69 13.59
N SER A 38 -19.90 -6.30 12.61
CA SER A 38 -20.03 -4.91 12.17
C SER A 38 -20.63 -4.00 13.25
N LEU A 39 -21.64 -4.49 13.98
CA LEU A 39 -22.27 -3.75 15.08
C LEU A 39 -21.31 -3.53 16.25
N THR A 40 -20.43 -4.49 16.54
CA THR A 40 -19.45 -4.35 17.63
C THR A 40 -18.49 -3.20 17.35
N PHE A 41 -17.95 -3.08 16.12
CA PHE A 41 -17.11 -1.95 15.72
C PHE A 41 -17.83 -0.61 15.87
N LEU A 42 -19.07 -0.53 15.37
CA LEU A 42 -19.89 0.67 15.47
C LEU A 42 -20.14 1.06 16.94
N ALA A 43 -20.47 0.10 17.79
CA ALA A 43 -20.76 0.36 19.19
C ALA A 43 -19.51 0.84 19.96
N ILE A 44 -18.34 0.23 19.73
CA ILE A 44 -17.07 0.68 20.30
C ILE A 44 -16.75 2.12 19.86
N ALA A 45 -16.83 2.40 18.56
CA ALA A 45 -16.54 3.73 18.03
C ALA A 45 -17.54 4.78 18.52
N THR A 46 -18.82 4.44 18.60
CA THR A 46 -19.88 5.32 19.12
C THR A 46 -19.63 5.64 20.59
N TYR A 47 -19.38 4.64 21.41
CA TYR A 47 -19.06 4.85 22.83
C TYR A 47 -17.87 5.78 22.98
N ALA A 48 -16.76 5.50 22.31
CA ALA A 48 -15.54 6.30 22.41
C ALA A 48 -15.72 7.75 21.92
N LEU A 49 -16.53 7.97 20.86
CA LEU A 49 -16.82 9.29 20.32
C LEU A 49 -17.51 10.21 21.34
N PHE A 50 -18.42 9.66 22.16
CA PHE A 50 -19.20 10.44 23.13
C PHE A 50 -18.55 10.56 24.52
N LYS A 51 -17.35 10.00 24.71
CA LYS A 51 -16.67 10.02 26.03
C LYS A 51 -15.90 11.29 26.33
N GLU A 52 -15.39 11.93 25.29
CA GLU A 52 -14.58 13.13 25.38
C GLU A 52 -15.23 14.24 24.57
N GLU A 53 -14.67 15.44 24.65
CA GLU A 53 -15.16 16.59 23.88
C GLU A 53 -15.21 16.31 22.37
N PHE A 54 -16.15 16.98 21.72
CA PHE A 54 -16.40 16.86 20.29
C PHE A 54 -15.34 17.59 19.46
N TYR A 55 -14.81 16.90 18.47
CA TYR A 55 -13.90 17.43 17.46
C TYR A 55 -14.26 16.84 16.09
N ILE A 56 -14.08 17.62 15.02
CA ILE A 56 -14.42 17.17 13.66
C ILE A 56 -13.55 15.99 13.23
N GLU A 57 -12.30 15.93 13.67
CA GLU A 57 -11.34 14.86 13.41
C GLU A 57 -11.82 13.53 14.02
N LYS A 58 -12.41 13.57 15.21
CA LYS A 58 -13.05 12.39 15.83
C LYS A 58 -14.25 11.92 15.02
N LEU A 59 -15.06 12.86 14.52
CA LEU A 59 -16.18 12.53 13.64
C LEU A 59 -15.71 11.89 12.33
N VAL A 60 -14.58 12.34 11.76
CA VAL A 60 -13.98 11.72 10.57
C VAL A 60 -13.53 10.29 10.84
N VAL A 61 -12.78 10.04 11.93
CA VAL A 61 -12.34 8.68 12.31
C VAL A 61 -13.54 7.76 12.60
N PHE A 62 -14.56 8.27 13.30
CA PHE A 62 -15.83 7.56 13.49
C PHE A 62 -16.50 7.23 12.15
N ALA A 63 -16.61 8.20 11.24
CA ALA A 63 -17.22 8.00 9.93
C ALA A 63 -16.48 6.95 9.10
N MET A 64 -15.14 6.91 9.17
CA MET A 64 -14.35 5.87 8.50
C MET A 64 -14.74 4.46 8.98
N ILE A 65 -14.89 4.27 10.29
CA ILE A 65 -15.33 2.99 10.86
C ILE A 65 -16.78 2.69 10.48
N ALA A 66 -17.66 3.70 10.58
CA ALA A 66 -19.08 3.54 10.32
C ALA A 66 -19.37 3.21 8.86
N ILE A 67 -18.74 3.92 7.92
CA ILE A 67 -18.86 3.65 6.48
C ILE A 67 -18.39 2.23 6.18
N TRP A 68 -17.24 1.81 6.72
CA TRP A 68 -16.75 0.46 6.52
C TRP A 68 -17.71 -0.60 7.09
N ALA A 69 -18.18 -0.42 8.33
CA ALA A 69 -19.05 -1.37 9.03
C ALA A 69 -20.44 -1.49 8.39
N ILE A 70 -21.06 -0.36 8.02
CA ILE A 70 -22.36 -0.33 7.34
C ILE A 70 -22.24 -1.02 5.97
N ARG A 71 -21.19 -0.71 5.21
CA ARG A 71 -20.96 -1.32 3.89
C ARG A 71 -20.72 -2.81 3.99
N LEU A 72 -19.87 -3.26 4.91
CA LEU A 72 -19.57 -4.68 5.09
C LEU A 72 -20.82 -5.43 5.58
N GLY A 73 -21.46 -4.95 6.65
CA GLY A 73 -22.69 -5.52 7.18
C GLY A 73 -23.81 -5.59 6.15
N GLY A 74 -24.05 -4.51 5.40
CA GLY A 74 -25.06 -4.45 4.33
C GLY A 74 -24.77 -5.41 3.17
N TYR A 75 -23.51 -5.51 2.73
CA TYR A 75 -23.11 -6.48 1.70
C TYR A 75 -23.34 -7.92 2.16
N LEU A 76 -22.94 -8.25 3.39
CA LEU A 76 -23.06 -9.61 3.94
C LEU A 76 -24.53 -10.00 4.14
N LEU A 77 -25.38 -9.08 4.60
CA LEU A 77 -26.83 -9.26 4.69
C LEU A 77 -27.46 -9.57 3.33
N ASN A 78 -27.18 -8.75 2.31
CA ASN A 78 -27.66 -8.96 0.96
C ASN A 78 -27.17 -10.32 0.39
N ARG A 79 -25.91 -10.68 0.65
CA ARG A 79 -25.33 -11.96 0.22
C ARG A 79 -26.04 -13.14 0.87
N ILE A 80 -26.27 -13.11 2.18
CA ILE A 80 -26.98 -14.18 2.90
C ILE A 80 -28.41 -14.30 2.40
N HIS A 81 -29.10 -13.18 2.15
CA HIS A 81 -30.45 -13.20 1.61
C HIS A 81 -30.52 -13.90 0.24
N LYS A 82 -29.56 -13.66 -0.66
CA LYS A 82 -29.53 -14.29 -1.99
C LYS A 82 -28.94 -15.70 -2.03
N MET A 83 -27.98 -16.02 -1.16
CA MET A 83 -27.24 -17.29 -1.16
C MET A 83 -27.71 -18.28 -0.09
N GLY A 84 -28.59 -17.86 0.82
CA GLY A 84 -29.20 -18.68 1.86
C GLY A 84 -28.34 -18.91 3.10
N ARG A 85 -27.19 -19.57 2.96
CA ARG A 85 -26.31 -19.96 4.08
C ARG A 85 -24.83 -19.88 3.71
N ASP A 86 -23.97 -19.62 4.70
CA ASP A 86 -22.54 -19.68 4.53
C ASP A 86 -21.98 -21.08 4.83
N LYS A 87 -21.51 -21.75 3.76
CA LYS A 87 -20.93 -23.10 3.81
C LYS A 87 -19.71 -23.23 4.73
N ARG A 88 -19.07 -22.11 5.13
CA ARG A 88 -17.96 -22.14 6.09
C ARG A 88 -18.37 -22.65 7.47
N PHE A 89 -19.64 -22.49 7.83
CA PHE A 89 -20.15 -22.80 9.16
C PHE A 89 -20.90 -24.14 9.24
N ASP A 90 -21.03 -24.87 8.13
CA ASP A 90 -21.82 -26.12 8.08
C ASP A 90 -21.33 -27.17 9.08
N GLU A 91 -20.01 -27.35 9.19
CA GLU A 91 -19.40 -28.34 10.09
C GLU A 91 -19.13 -27.80 11.52
N MET A 92 -19.28 -26.49 11.72
CA MET A 92 -18.90 -25.82 12.97
C MET A 92 -20.09 -25.56 13.90
N ARG A 93 -21.27 -25.21 13.37
CA ARG A 93 -22.44 -24.78 14.17
C ARG A 93 -22.98 -25.82 15.13
N SER A 94 -22.78 -27.10 14.82
CA SER A 94 -23.17 -28.22 15.68
C SER A 94 -22.18 -28.49 16.81
N LYS A 95 -20.93 -28.01 16.70
CA LYS A 95 -19.85 -28.27 17.65
C LYS A 95 -19.65 -27.08 18.59
N PHE A 96 -20.04 -27.24 19.86
CA PHE A 96 -19.98 -26.17 20.86
C PHE A 96 -18.61 -25.47 20.89
N TRP A 97 -17.53 -26.20 21.16
CA TRP A 97 -16.20 -25.62 21.34
C TRP A 97 -15.64 -24.94 20.09
N SER A 98 -15.92 -25.50 18.91
CA SER A 98 -15.48 -24.90 17.65
C SER A 98 -16.23 -23.60 17.37
N PHE A 99 -17.55 -23.59 17.58
CA PHE A 99 -18.34 -22.39 17.34
C PHE A 99 -18.09 -21.33 18.40
N PHE A 100 -18.02 -21.71 19.67
CA PHE A 100 -17.63 -20.81 20.77
C PHE A 100 -16.27 -20.14 20.52
N GLY A 101 -15.26 -20.94 20.12
CA GLY A 101 -13.94 -20.42 19.78
C GLY A 101 -13.95 -19.39 18.65
N PHE A 102 -14.80 -19.60 17.63
CA PHE A 102 -14.99 -18.61 16.56
C PHE A 102 -15.55 -17.28 17.11
N TRP A 103 -16.60 -17.32 17.94
CA TRP A 103 -17.21 -16.11 18.50
C TRP A 103 -16.30 -15.37 19.49
N LEU A 104 -15.54 -16.12 20.30
CA LEU A 104 -14.53 -15.55 21.18
C LEU A 104 -13.42 -14.86 20.37
N LEU A 105 -12.88 -15.54 19.35
CA LEU A 105 -11.88 -14.95 18.46
C LEU A 105 -12.43 -13.72 17.74
N GLN A 106 -13.69 -13.75 17.32
CA GLN A 106 -14.36 -12.60 16.70
C GLN A 106 -14.37 -11.39 17.64
N GLY A 107 -14.83 -11.55 18.89
CA GLY A 107 -14.86 -10.48 19.88
C GLY A 107 -13.47 -9.92 20.22
N ILE A 108 -12.46 -10.79 20.36
CA ILE A 108 -11.06 -10.37 20.57
C ILE A 108 -10.55 -9.60 19.36
N SER A 109 -10.84 -10.09 18.14
CA SER A 109 -10.39 -9.47 16.90
C SER A 109 -10.96 -8.06 16.73
N VAL A 110 -12.27 -7.87 16.95
CA VAL A 110 -12.89 -6.54 16.85
C VAL A 110 -12.22 -5.56 17.80
N PHE A 111 -11.99 -5.97 19.05
CA PHE A 111 -11.33 -5.13 20.03
C PHE A 111 -9.92 -4.74 19.58
N ILE A 112 -9.06 -5.72 19.28
CA ILE A 112 -7.67 -5.49 18.87
C ILE A 112 -7.60 -4.53 17.68
N ILE A 113 -8.45 -4.76 16.68
CA ILE A 113 -8.47 -3.94 15.46
C ILE A 113 -8.92 -2.51 15.76
N SER A 114 -9.84 -2.32 16.72
CA SER A 114 -10.38 -1.00 17.11
C SER A 114 -9.45 -0.17 18.00
N ILE A 115 -8.38 -0.75 18.56
CA ILE A 115 -7.47 -0.08 19.51
C ILE A 115 -6.98 1.30 19.05
N PRO A 116 -6.36 1.47 17.86
CA PRO A 116 -5.79 2.78 17.49
C PRO A 116 -6.86 3.85 17.36
N SER A 117 -8.02 3.53 16.77
CA SER A 117 -9.15 4.44 16.73
C SER A 117 -9.76 4.72 18.11
N ALA A 118 -9.80 3.73 19.00
CA ALA A 118 -10.29 3.95 20.36
C ALA A 118 -9.37 4.91 21.13
N PHE A 119 -8.04 4.75 21.04
CA PHE A 119 -7.11 5.70 21.64
C PHE A 119 -7.28 7.11 21.08
N PHE A 120 -7.45 7.24 19.77
CA PHE A 120 -7.67 8.54 19.12
C PHE A 120 -9.00 9.19 19.54
N LEU A 121 -10.10 8.44 19.59
CA LEU A 121 -11.40 8.97 19.98
C LEU A 121 -11.44 9.39 21.46
N LEU A 122 -10.67 8.68 22.30
CA LEU A 122 -10.50 8.97 23.72
C LEU A 122 -9.37 9.98 24.02
N SER A 123 -8.67 10.52 23.01
CA SER A 123 -7.62 11.51 23.22
C SER A 123 -8.17 12.93 23.25
N LYS A 124 -7.42 13.84 23.88
CA LYS A 124 -7.69 15.28 23.88
C LYS A 124 -7.01 16.00 22.71
N ASP A 125 -5.85 15.52 22.29
CA ASP A 125 -5.20 15.97 21.05
C ASP A 125 -5.58 15.04 19.90
N VAL A 126 -6.19 15.62 18.87
CA VAL A 126 -6.73 14.94 17.69
C VAL A 126 -6.35 15.64 16.39
N SER A 127 -5.35 16.50 16.44
CA SER A 127 -4.95 17.34 15.32
C SER A 127 -4.49 16.51 14.11
N PHE A 128 -5.10 16.72 12.96
CA PHE A 128 -4.66 16.06 11.72
C PHE A 128 -3.42 16.71 11.13
N THR A 129 -2.52 15.85 10.63
CA THR A 129 -1.33 16.25 9.88
C THR A 129 -1.40 15.74 8.44
N SER A 130 -0.40 16.07 7.62
CA SER A 130 -0.27 15.48 6.27
C SER A 130 -0.24 13.94 6.28
N ILE A 131 0.28 13.34 7.37
CA ILE A 131 0.28 11.88 7.56
C ILE A 131 -1.15 11.38 7.78
N SER A 132 -1.97 12.12 8.52
CA SER A 132 -3.37 11.75 8.74
C SER A 132 -4.16 11.71 7.43
N PHE A 133 -4.00 12.71 6.57
CA PHE A 133 -4.63 12.74 5.24
C PHE A 133 -4.13 11.62 4.32
N PHE A 134 -2.84 11.27 4.40
CA PHE A 134 -2.32 10.11 3.69
C PHE A 134 -2.94 8.79 4.17
N GLY A 135 -3.16 8.65 5.49
CA GLY A 135 -3.89 7.53 6.08
C GLY A 135 -5.34 7.44 5.57
N ILE A 136 -6.06 8.56 5.52
CA ILE A 136 -7.43 8.64 4.99
C ILE A 136 -7.45 8.22 3.51
N PHE A 137 -6.47 8.65 2.72
CA PHE A 137 -6.34 8.24 1.32
C PHE A 137 -6.13 6.73 1.18
N ILE A 138 -5.24 6.13 1.99
CA ILE A 138 -5.03 4.67 1.99
C ILE A 138 -6.31 3.94 2.40
N TRP A 139 -7.00 4.43 3.44
CA TRP A 139 -8.26 3.85 3.90
C TRP A 139 -9.34 3.88 2.81
N ALA A 140 -9.51 5.02 2.14
CA ALA A 140 -10.48 5.18 1.06
C ALA A 140 -10.16 4.27 -0.13
N ALA A 141 -8.88 4.18 -0.53
CA ALA A 141 -8.44 3.25 -1.56
C ALA A 141 -8.70 1.79 -1.18
N GLY A 142 -8.43 1.42 0.07
CA GLY A 142 -8.74 0.10 0.63
C GLY A 142 -10.23 -0.23 0.55
N LEU A 143 -11.09 0.70 0.98
CA LEU A 143 -12.54 0.56 0.95
C LEU A 143 -13.06 0.35 -0.48
N VAL A 144 -12.56 1.13 -1.44
CA VAL A 144 -12.94 1.01 -2.86
C VAL A 144 -12.48 -0.34 -3.45
N ILE A 145 -11.24 -0.75 -3.17
CA ILE A 145 -10.70 -2.05 -3.60
C ILE A 145 -11.55 -3.18 -3.05
N GLU A 146 -11.87 -3.14 -1.75
CA GLU A 146 -12.66 -4.15 -1.07
C GLU A 146 -14.07 -4.25 -1.67
N ALA A 147 -14.78 -3.12 -1.73
CA ALA A 147 -16.15 -3.07 -2.24
C ALA A 147 -16.25 -3.53 -3.70
N PHE A 148 -15.30 -3.10 -4.54
CA PHE A 148 -15.29 -3.49 -5.95
C PHE A 148 -14.93 -4.98 -6.12
N ALA A 149 -13.96 -5.49 -5.37
CA ALA A 149 -13.58 -6.90 -5.38
C ALA A 149 -14.74 -7.81 -4.93
N ASP A 150 -15.44 -7.42 -3.88
CA ASP A 150 -16.61 -8.12 -3.36
C ASP A 150 -17.75 -8.13 -4.37
N ASN A 151 -18.08 -6.98 -4.97
CA ASN A 151 -19.10 -6.93 -6.01
C ASN A 151 -18.72 -7.80 -7.23
N GLN A 152 -17.46 -7.76 -7.68
CA GLN A 152 -16.98 -8.63 -8.76
C GLN A 152 -17.17 -10.11 -8.42
N LYS A 153 -16.78 -10.52 -7.20
CA LYS A 153 -16.92 -11.90 -6.74
C LYS A 153 -18.38 -12.32 -6.62
N PHE A 154 -19.23 -11.44 -6.12
CA PHE A 154 -20.66 -11.69 -5.96
C PHE A 154 -21.35 -11.88 -7.31
N GLN A 155 -21.17 -10.94 -8.25
CA GLN A 155 -21.72 -11.04 -9.60
C GLN A 155 -21.18 -12.27 -10.35
N PHE A 156 -19.91 -12.62 -10.15
CA PHE A 156 -19.32 -13.82 -10.73
C PHE A 156 -20.04 -15.09 -10.25
N LYS A 157 -20.35 -15.19 -8.94
CA LYS A 157 -21.02 -16.34 -8.33
C LYS A 157 -22.49 -16.49 -8.70
N LEU A 158 -23.18 -15.40 -9.03
CA LEU A 158 -24.60 -15.45 -9.43
C LEU A 158 -24.81 -16.12 -10.81
N LYS A 159 -23.78 -16.16 -11.67
CA LYS A 159 -23.89 -16.76 -13.01
C LYS A 159 -23.70 -18.27 -12.93
N ALA A 160 -24.71 -19.05 -13.29
CA ALA A 160 -24.66 -20.52 -13.28
C ALA A 160 -23.50 -21.10 -14.12
N ALA A 161 -23.18 -20.45 -15.25
CA ALA A 161 -22.05 -20.82 -16.12
C ALA A 161 -20.66 -20.79 -15.42
N ASN A 162 -20.57 -20.15 -14.25
CA ASN A 162 -19.34 -20.02 -13.47
C ASN A 162 -19.23 -21.02 -12.31
N ALA A 163 -20.17 -21.96 -12.13
CA ALA A 163 -20.22 -22.84 -10.96
C ALA A 163 -18.90 -23.58 -10.66
N ASN A 164 -18.14 -23.92 -11.71
CA ASN A 164 -16.85 -24.61 -11.63
C ASN A 164 -15.63 -23.75 -12.02
N LYS A 165 -15.80 -22.44 -12.13
CA LYS A 165 -14.73 -21.48 -12.46
C LYS A 165 -14.37 -20.60 -11.25
N TRP A 166 -13.26 -19.89 -11.34
CA TRP A 166 -12.82 -18.89 -10.36
C TRP A 166 -12.86 -17.47 -10.95
N PRO A 167 -13.03 -16.43 -10.11
CA PRO A 167 -12.86 -15.06 -10.57
C PRO A 167 -11.39 -14.82 -10.98
N GLU A 168 -11.17 -14.39 -12.22
CA GLU A 168 -9.82 -14.07 -12.75
C GLU A 168 -9.77 -12.75 -13.54
N HIS A 169 -10.90 -12.04 -13.64
CA HIS A 169 -11.00 -10.75 -14.33
C HIS A 169 -11.07 -9.59 -13.33
N GLY A 170 -10.79 -8.37 -13.81
CA GLY A 170 -10.81 -7.18 -12.97
C GLY A 170 -9.68 -7.18 -11.95
N LEU A 171 -9.99 -6.88 -10.68
CA LEU A 171 -8.99 -6.89 -9.60
C LEU A 171 -8.42 -8.29 -9.36
N TRP A 172 -9.24 -9.33 -9.61
CA TRP A 172 -8.85 -10.72 -9.45
C TRP A 172 -7.73 -11.16 -10.41
N LYS A 173 -7.49 -10.41 -11.50
CA LYS A 173 -6.35 -10.64 -12.41
C LYS A 173 -5.01 -10.29 -11.75
N TYR A 174 -5.00 -9.35 -10.83
CA TYR A 174 -3.77 -8.81 -10.23
C TYR A 174 -3.50 -9.41 -8.85
N SER A 175 -4.56 -9.65 -8.08
CA SER A 175 -4.52 -10.28 -6.77
C SER A 175 -5.51 -11.43 -6.73
N ARG A 176 -5.12 -12.56 -6.13
CA ARG A 176 -6.01 -13.69 -5.90
C ARG A 176 -7.02 -13.44 -4.78
N HIS A 177 -6.76 -12.43 -3.95
CA HIS A 177 -7.56 -12.08 -2.76
C HIS A 177 -7.67 -10.55 -2.63
N PRO A 178 -8.21 -9.84 -3.64
CA PRO A 178 -8.23 -8.37 -3.65
C PRO A 178 -9.16 -7.78 -2.59
N ASN A 179 -10.22 -8.50 -2.20
CA ASN A 179 -11.09 -8.08 -1.10
C ASN A 179 -10.30 -8.03 0.22
N TYR A 180 -9.49 -9.04 0.51
CA TYR A 180 -8.63 -9.04 1.70
C TYR A 180 -7.50 -8.01 1.63
N LEU A 181 -6.99 -7.70 0.43
CA LEU A 181 -6.08 -6.55 0.27
C LEU A 181 -6.77 -5.24 0.69
N GLY A 182 -8.00 -5.02 0.21
CA GLY A 182 -8.78 -3.83 0.57
C GLY A 182 -9.01 -3.73 2.08
N GLU A 183 -9.40 -4.83 2.73
CA GLU A 183 -9.59 -4.90 4.18
C GLU A 183 -8.30 -4.58 4.95
N ILE A 184 -7.16 -5.14 4.54
CA ILE A 184 -5.85 -4.81 5.13
C ILE A 184 -5.54 -3.31 4.99
N LEU A 185 -5.78 -2.74 3.81
CA LEU A 185 -5.53 -1.31 3.55
C LEU A 185 -6.45 -0.39 4.36
N VAL A 186 -7.72 -0.77 4.58
CA VAL A 186 -8.64 -0.04 5.46
C VAL A 186 -8.02 0.12 6.85
N TRP A 187 -7.57 -0.97 7.46
CA TRP A 187 -7.08 -0.93 8.84
C TRP A 187 -5.68 -0.31 8.97
N ILE A 188 -4.80 -0.51 7.97
CA ILE A 188 -3.54 0.23 7.89
C ILE A 188 -3.80 1.74 7.75
N GLY A 189 -4.70 2.13 6.85
CA GLY A 189 -5.05 3.53 6.61
C GLY A 189 -5.64 4.19 7.85
N LEU A 190 -6.51 3.48 8.57
CA LEU A 190 -7.07 3.95 9.85
C LEU A 190 -5.98 4.16 10.89
N PHE A 191 -5.06 3.20 11.05
CA PHE A 191 -3.93 3.34 11.97
C PHE A 191 -3.06 4.56 11.62
N ILE A 192 -2.65 4.71 10.36
CA ILE A 192 -1.84 5.87 9.89
C ILE A 192 -2.57 7.19 10.15
N THR A 193 -3.90 7.22 9.95
CA THR A 193 -4.73 8.41 10.19
C THR A 193 -4.58 8.90 11.63
N THR A 194 -4.62 7.96 12.57
CA THR A 194 -4.57 8.22 14.02
C THR A 194 -3.15 8.32 14.58
N PHE A 195 -2.14 7.79 13.89
CA PHE A 195 -0.82 7.49 14.45
C PHE A 195 -0.12 8.68 15.10
N HIS A 196 -0.15 9.85 14.46
CA HIS A 196 0.63 11.01 14.90
C HIS A 196 0.19 11.58 16.26
N THR A 197 -1.07 11.39 16.65
CA THR A 197 -1.59 11.92 17.92
C THR A 197 -1.46 10.92 19.07
N LEU A 198 -1.06 9.68 18.78
CA LEU A 198 -0.82 8.67 19.80
C LEU A 198 0.51 8.92 20.49
N SER A 199 0.53 8.83 21.81
CA SER A 199 1.80 8.72 22.56
C SER A 199 2.60 7.51 22.06
N GLN A 200 3.93 7.52 22.24
CA GLN A 200 4.81 6.44 21.77
C GLN A 200 4.32 5.04 22.19
N ASN A 201 3.88 4.89 23.44
CA ASN A 201 3.35 3.61 23.94
C ASN A 201 2.03 3.23 23.25
N GLN A 202 1.12 4.19 23.09
CA GLN A 202 -0.15 3.96 22.39
C GLN A 202 0.07 3.65 20.90
N ALA A 203 1.07 4.24 20.27
CA ALA A 203 1.43 3.96 18.88
C ALA A 203 1.95 2.53 18.71
N ILE A 204 2.81 2.06 19.63
CA ILE A 204 3.31 0.67 19.65
C ILE A 204 2.15 -0.32 19.85
N ILE A 205 1.27 -0.05 20.82
CA ILE A 205 0.09 -0.90 21.05
C ILE A 205 -0.88 -0.83 19.87
N GLY A 206 -1.09 0.36 19.30
CA GLY A 206 -1.94 0.59 18.14
C GLY A 206 -1.46 -0.16 16.89
N LEU A 207 -0.15 -0.36 16.74
CA LEU A 207 0.44 -1.14 15.64
C LEU A 207 0.02 -2.62 15.69
N ILE A 208 -0.39 -3.14 16.85
CA ILE A 208 -0.92 -4.49 16.98
C ILE A 208 -2.17 -4.66 16.10
N SER A 209 -3.00 -3.64 15.91
CA SER A 209 -4.20 -3.69 15.06
C SER A 209 -3.91 -4.12 13.62
N PRO A 210 -3.14 -3.34 12.81
CA PRO A 210 -2.84 -3.72 11.44
C PRO A 210 -2.02 -5.02 11.35
N LEU A 211 -1.11 -5.29 12.29
CA LEU A 211 -0.35 -6.55 12.30
C LEU A 211 -1.25 -7.75 12.55
N PHE A 212 -2.19 -7.64 13.51
CA PHE A 212 -3.12 -8.69 13.86
C PHE A 212 -4.01 -9.06 12.67
N ILE A 213 -4.64 -8.07 12.01
CA ILE A 213 -5.50 -8.38 10.86
C ILE A 213 -4.71 -8.97 9.68
N ILE A 214 -3.49 -8.50 9.43
CA ILE A 214 -2.59 -9.08 8.42
C ILE A 214 -2.29 -10.54 8.74
N ILE A 215 -1.87 -10.83 9.98
CA ILE A 215 -1.53 -12.19 10.41
C ILE A 215 -2.76 -13.10 10.33
N LEU A 216 -3.88 -12.61 10.85
CA LEU A 216 -5.14 -13.32 10.86
C LEU A 216 -5.57 -13.69 9.44
N LEU A 217 -5.53 -12.77 8.48
CA LEU A 217 -5.99 -13.02 7.11
C LEU A 217 -4.99 -13.80 6.25
N LEU A 218 -3.68 -13.64 6.48
CA LEU A 218 -2.65 -14.28 5.66
C LEU A 218 -2.33 -15.71 6.10
N PHE A 219 -2.48 -16.02 7.40
CA PHE A 219 -1.92 -17.24 7.98
C PHE A 219 -2.90 -18.08 8.80
N ILE A 220 -3.92 -17.47 9.42
CA ILE A 220 -4.81 -18.18 10.35
C ILE A 220 -6.17 -18.47 9.71
N SER A 221 -6.85 -17.42 9.25
CA SER A 221 -8.20 -17.45 8.69
C SER A 221 -8.24 -16.76 7.32
N GLY A 222 -9.38 -16.79 6.66
CA GLY A 222 -9.54 -16.14 5.35
C GLY A 222 -8.77 -16.84 4.24
N ILE A 223 -7.58 -16.35 3.91
CA ILE A 223 -6.85 -16.75 2.69
C ILE A 223 -6.36 -18.20 2.70
N PRO A 224 -5.73 -18.74 3.77
CA PRO A 224 -5.24 -20.12 3.77
C PRO A 224 -6.36 -21.13 3.53
N LEU A 225 -7.49 -20.97 4.21
CA LEU A 225 -8.65 -21.85 4.08
C LEU A 225 -9.26 -21.79 2.68
N LEU A 226 -9.31 -20.60 2.07
CA LEU A 226 -9.79 -20.45 0.69
C LEU A 226 -8.83 -21.04 -0.33
N GLU A 227 -7.53 -20.82 -0.17
CA GLU A 227 -6.49 -21.39 -1.04
C GLU A 227 -6.48 -22.92 -0.99
N GLN A 228 -6.67 -23.51 0.19
CA GLN A 228 -6.80 -24.95 0.35
C GLN A 228 -8.03 -25.48 -0.41
N LYS A 229 -9.21 -24.89 -0.19
CA LYS A 229 -10.43 -25.29 -0.91
C LYS A 229 -10.32 -25.10 -2.43
N HIS A 230 -9.67 -24.03 -2.88
CA HIS A 230 -9.42 -23.82 -4.30
C HIS A 230 -8.43 -24.85 -4.85
N GLN A 231 -7.43 -25.26 -4.07
CA GLN A 231 -6.48 -26.30 -4.47
C GLN A 231 -7.17 -27.67 -4.57
N GLU A 232 -8.06 -28.01 -3.64
CA GLU A 232 -8.88 -29.22 -3.70
C GLU A 232 -9.78 -29.23 -4.95
N LYS A 233 -10.41 -28.08 -5.26
CA LYS A 233 -11.37 -27.97 -6.37
C LYS A 233 -10.72 -27.84 -7.75
N TRP A 234 -9.64 -27.06 -7.87
CA TRP A 234 -9.05 -26.67 -9.16
C TRP A 234 -7.57 -26.99 -9.29
N GLY A 235 -6.96 -27.65 -8.31
CA GLY A 235 -5.52 -27.91 -8.26
C GLY A 235 -4.97 -28.67 -9.47
N ASN A 236 -5.79 -29.52 -10.08
CA ASN A 236 -5.40 -30.33 -11.24
C ASN A 236 -5.56 -29.59 -12.59
N SER A 237 -6.17 -28.40 -12.63
CA SER A 237 -6.31 -27.60 -13.85
C SER A 237 -5.03 -26.82 -14.16
N VAL A 238 -4.55 -26.95 -15.40
CA VAL A 238 -3.38 -26.23 -15.90
C VAL A 238 -3.63 -24.71 -15.91
N GLU A 239 -4.86 -24.31 -16.23
CA GLU A 239 -5.30 -22.92 -16.26
C GLU A 239 -5.24 -22.31 -14.85
N TYR A 240 -5.77 -23.01 -13.84
CA TYR A 240 -5.74 -22.56 -12.45
C TYR A 240 -4.30 -22.46 -11.93
N GLN A 241 -3.46 -23.44 -12.22
CA GLN A 241 -2.05 -23.40 -11.83
C GLN A 241 -1.30 -22.25 -12.51
N THR A 242 -1.63 -21.94 -13.76
CA THR A 242 -1.07 -20.79 -14.48
C THR A 242 -1.50 -19.49 -13.81
N TYR A 243 -2.80 -19.31 -13.55
CA TYR A 243 -3.35 -18.18 -12.81
C TYR A 243 -2.66 -18.00 -11.45
N LYS A 244 -2.54 -19.07 -10.66
CA LYS A 244 -1.88 -19.07 -9.35
C LYS A 244 -0.40 -18.65 -9.42
N LYS A 245 0.30 -19.01 -10.50
CA LYS A 245 1.70 -18.63 -10.74
C LYS A 245 1.84 -17.19 -11.23
N THR A 246 0.89 -16.65 -11.99
CA THR A 246 0.98 -15.30 -12.57
C THR A 246 0.38 -14.22 -11.69
N THR A 247 -0.55 -14.58 -10.81
CA THR A 247 -1.33 -13.66 -9.98
C THR A 247 -0.83 -13.67 -8.53
N GLY A 248 -0.59 -12.47 -7.98
CA GLY A 248 -0.11 -12.33 -6.61
C GLY A 248 -1.13 -12.81 -5.59
N LYS A 249 -0.70 -13.24 -4.39
CA LYS A 249 -1.63 -13.75 -3.38
C LYS A 249 -2.55 -12.63 -2.86
N VAL A 250 -1.97 -11.52 -2.39
CA VAL A 250 -2.72 -10.38 -1.82
C VAL A 250 -2.39 -9.09 -2.55
N VAL A 251 -1.10 -8.77 -2.68
CA VAL A 251 -0.62 -7.68 -3.55
C VAL A 251 -0.28 -8.22 -4.93
N PRO A 252 -0.31 -7.38 -5.99
CA PRO A 252 0.16 -7.78 -7.31
C PRO A 252 1.57 -8.39 -7.27
N LYS A 253 1.79 -9.44 -8.08
CA LYS A 253 2.99 -10.28 -8.04
C LYS A 253 4.32 -9.50 -8.06
N TYR A 254 4.34 -8.38 -8.77
CA TYR A 254 5.54 -7.59 -9.01
C TYR A 254 5.58 -6.27 -8.23
N THR A 255 4.66 -6.05 -7.29
CA THR A 255 4.58 -4.80 -6.51
C THR A 255 5.89 -4.48 -5.80
N PHE A 256 6.47 -5.44 -5.07
CA PHE A 256 7.72 -5.20 -4.35
C PHE A 256 8.89 -4.87 -5.28
N SER A 257 8.98 -5.56 -6.43
CA SER A 257 10.00 -5.27 -7.43
C SER A 257 9.83 -3.91 -8.08
N LEU A 258 8.59 -3.43 -8.28
CA LEU A 258 8.32 -2.07 -8.74
C LEU A 258 8.78 -1.04 -7.71
N LEU A 259 8.38 -1.22 -6.45
CA LEU A 259 8.76 -0.32 -5.35
C LEU A 259 10.28 -0.25 -5.21
N LEU A 260 10.98 -1.38 -5.20
CA LEU A 260 12.45 -1.41 -5.18
C LEU A 260 13.05 -0.68 -6.38
N SER A 261 12.50 -0.88 -7.59
CA SER A 261 13.02 -0.21 -8.79
C SER A 261 12.87 1.30 -8.74
N ILE A 262 11.84 1.82 -8.05
CA ILE A 262 11.63 3.26 -7.81
C ILE A 262 12.50 3.77 -6.66
N ILE A 263 12.61 3.02 -5.56
CA ILE A 263 13.34 3.45 -4.37
C ILE A 263 14.85 3.55 -4.63
N ILE A 264 15.43 2.60 -5.39
CA ILE A 264 16.87 2.61 -5.70
C ILE A 264 17.35 3.94 -6.31
N PRO A 265 16.79 4.45 -7.42
CA PRO A 265 17.22 5.72 -7.98
C PRO A 265 16.92 6.91 -7.05
N GLN A 266 15.87 6.86 -6.21
CA GLN A 266 15.64 7.89 -5.19
C GLN A 266 16.73 7.91 -4.12
N ILE A 267 17.22 6.74 -3.67
CA ILE A 267 18.35 6.65 -2.73
C ILE A 267 19.61 7.23 -3.37
N ILE A 268 19.87 6.90 -4.64
CA ILE A 268 21.02 7.47 -5.38
C ILE A 268 20.90 8.98 -5.50
N GLY A 269 19.70 9.49 -5.83
CA GLY A 269 19.41 10.92 -5.85
C GLY A 269 19.61 11.60 -4.50
N GLY A 270 19.17 10.97 -3.41
CA GLY A 270 19.42 11.44 -2.04
C GLY A 270 20.90 11.50 -1.69
N ALA A 271 21.69 10.50 -2.11
CA ALA A 271 23.14 10.53 -1.95
C ALA A 271 23.79 11.67 -2.75
N GLY A 272 23.35 11.93 -3.98
CA GLY A 272 23.81 13.09 -4.76
C GLY A 272 23.40 14.44 -4.15
N ALA A 273 22.19 14.51 -3.62
CA ALA A 273 21.66 15.69 -2.94
C ALA A 273 22.47 16.04 -1.68
N TYR A 274 23.01 15.05 -0.96
CA TYR A 274 23.92 15.28 0.17
C TYR A 274 25.14 16.12 -0.24
N PHE A 275 25.81 15.75 -1.35
CA PHE A 275 26.92 16.54 -1.89
C PHE A 275 26.45 17.92 -2.35
N THR A 276 25.31 17.99 -3.02
CA THR A 276 24.72 19.28 -3.46
C THR A 276 24.50 20.22 -2.27
N MET A 277 23.89 19.75 -1.20
CA MET A 277 23.58 20.57 -0.02
C MET A 277 24.82 21.08 0.70
N SER A 278 25.96 20.39 0.58
CA SER A 278 27.22 20.83 1.20
C SER A 278 27.77 22.13 0.61
N SER A 279 27.44 22.44 -0.67
CA SER A 279 28.01 23.59 -1.37
C SER A 279 27.02 24.50 -2.12
N VAL A 280 25.74 24.11 -2.21
CA VAL A 280 24.71 24.89 -2.91
C VAL A 280 24.39 26.23 -2.25
N ASN A 281 24.54 26.33 -0.92
CA ASN A 281 24.21 27.54 -0.14
C ASN A 281 25.42 28.44 0.15
N ASN A 282 26.60 28.09 -0.35
CA ASN A 282 27.82 28.90 -0.17
C ASN A 282 28.54 29.09 -1.52
N TRP A 283 29.40 28.15 -1.93
CA TRP A 283 30.20 28.18 -3.16
C TRP A 283 29.34 28.34 -4.42
N TYR A 284 28.23 27.60 -4.55
CA TYR A 284 27.40 27.71 -5.75
C TYR A 284 26.81 29.11 -5.92
N LEU A 285 26.59 29.85 -4.82
CA LEU A 285 26.08 31.22 -4.89
C LEU A 285 27.13 32.19 -5.45
N THR A 286 28.42 31.96 -5.22
CA THR A 286 29.51 32.83 -5.67
C THR A 286 29.82 32.73 -7.16
N LEU A 287 29.39 31.65 -7.82
CA LEU A 287 29.62 31.46 -9.25
C LEU A 287 28.80 32.43 -10.11
N ASN A 288 29.41 32.94 -11.17
CA ASN A 288 28.72 33.59 -12.27
C ASN A 288 27.83 32.57 -12.99
N LYS A 289 26.53 32.86 -13.08
CA LYS A 289 25.52 31.97 -13.67
C LYS A 289 24.79 32.69 -14.79
N PRO A 290 24.39 31.99 -15.87
CA PRO A 290 23.60 32.60 -16.91
C PRO A 290 22.21 33.02 -16.41
N VAL A 291 21.61 34.04 -17.04
CA VAL A 291 20.28 34.58 -16.67
C VAL A 291 19.15 33.55 -16.77
N TRP A 292 19.34 32.49 -17.55
CA TRP A 292 18.38 31.40 -17.73
C TRP A 292 18.61 30.22 -16.75
N ASN A 293 19.54 30.35 -15.79
CA ASN A 293 19.70 29.37 -14.72
C ASN A 293 18.41 29.28 -13.88
N PRO A 294 17.80 28.08 -13.70
CA PRO A 294 16.57 27.95 -12.95
C PRO A 294 16.77 28.27 -11.46
N PRO A 295 15.73 28.72 -10.76
CA PRO A 295 15.75 28.80 -9.30
C PRO A 295 16.07 27.44 -8.68
N SER A 296 16.88 27.41 -7.61
CA SER A 296 17.39 26.18 -6.99
C SER A 296 16.29 25.20 -6.55
N TRP A 297 15.11 25.70 -6.16
CA TRP A 297 13.98 24.86 -5.73
C TRP A 297 13.41 23.99 -6.86
N VAL A 298 13.59 24.37 -8.13
CA VAL A 298 13.06 23.63 -9.29
C VAL A 298 13.74 22.26 -9.45
N PHE A 299 15.02 22.16 -9.08
CA PHE A 299 15.82 20.95 -9.27
C PHE A 299 15.28 19.76 -8.46
N GLY A 300 14.83 19.98 -7.22
CA GLY A 300 14.34 18.91 -6.33
C GLY A 300 13.14 18.15 -6.91
N PRO A 301 12.02 18.83 -7.24
CA PRO A 301 10.85 18.20 -7.86
C PRO A 301 11.16 17.53 -9.20
N VAL A 302 11.97 18.17 -10.06
CA VAL A 302 12.34 17.60 -11.37
C VAL A 302 13.12 16.29 -11.19
N TRP A 303 14.17 16.28 -10.37
CA TRP A 303 14.94 15.06 -10.14
C TRP A 303 14.11 13.96 -9.46
N THR A 304 13.25 14.32 -8.51
CA THR A 304 12.33 13.36 -7.87
C THR A 304 11.44 12.66 -8.90
N LEU A 305 10.86 13.44 -9.84
CA LEU A 305 10.06 12.90 -10.93
C LEU A 305 10.91 12.02 -11.87
N LEU A 306 12.09 12.50 -12.28
CA LEU A 306 12.98 11.76 -13.18
C LEU A 306 13.41 10.41 -12.59
N TYR A 307 13.81 10.37 -11.31
CA TYR A 307 14.17 9.11 -10.64
C TYR A 307 12.99 8.14 -10.55
N ALA A 308 11.76 8.65 -10.33
CA ALA A 308 10.57 7.81 -10.38
C ALA A 308 10.34 7.22 -11.79
N LEU A 309 10.45 8.03 -12.85
CA LEU A 309 10.32 7.57 -14.23
C LEU A 309 11.41 6.55 -14.62
N MET A 310 12.66 6.79 -14.22
CA MET A 310 13.78 5.87 -14.39
C MET A 310 13.51 4.52 -13.74
N GLY A 311 13.03 4.52 -12.49
CA GLY A 311 12.70 3.31 -11.77
C GLY A 311 11.54 2.52 -12.38
N ILE A 312 10.48 3.21 -12.84
CA ILE A 312 9.36 2.59 -13.56
C ILE A 312 9.86 1.97 -14.88
N ALA A 313 10.68 2.69 -15.64
CA ALA A 313 11.28 2.19 -16.88
C ALA A 313 12.12 0.92 -16.65
N ALA A 314 13.00 0.95 -15.64
CA ALA A 314 13.84 -0.19 -15.28
C ALA A 314 12.99 -1.40 -14.85
N PHE A 315 11.91 -1.19 -14.09
CA PHE A 315 10.97 -2.23 -13.71
C PHE A 315 10.30 -2.89 -14.92
N MET A 316 9.83 -2.08 -15.88
CA MET A 316 9.19 -2.59 -17.11
C MET A 316 10.12 -3.51 -17.90
N ILE A 317 11.41 -3.14 -17.99
CA ILE A 317 12.44 -3.97 -18.62
C ILE A 317 12.74 -5.22 -17.79
N TRP A 318 12.89 -5.09 -16.47
CA TRP A 318 13.17 -6.21 -15.56
C TRP A 318 12.08 -7.29 -15.56
N ARG A 319 10.82 -6.93 -15.80
CA ARG A 319 9.74 -7.92 -15.96
C ARG A 319 9.98 -8.89 -17.12
N LYS A 320 10.81 -8.53 -18.09
CA LYS A 320 11.18 -9.33 -19.27
C LYS A 320 12.54 -10.05 -19.14
N ARG A 321 13.14 -10.12 -17.94
CA ARG A 321 14.51 -10.60 -17.61
C ARG A 321 14.97 -12.00 -18.06
N LYS A 322 14.18 -12.72 -18.85
CA LYS A 322 14.55 -14.06 -19.32
C LYS A 322 15.66 -14.06 -20.38
N THR A 323 16.00 -12.90 -20.95
CA THR A 323 17.01 -12.79 -22.03
C THR A 323 18.27 -12.07 -21.58
N ILE A 324 19.40 -12.41 -22.22
CA ILE A 324 20.69 -11.73 -21.97
C ILE A 324 20.66 -10.26 -22.38
N GLN A 325 19.85 -9.92 -23.39
CA GLN A 325 19.64 -8.54 -23.84
C GLN A 325 19.07 -7.66 -22.72
N VAL A 326 18.11 -8.19 -21.93
CA VAL A 326 17.55 -7.47 -20.79
C VAL A 326 18.60 -7.25 -19.71
N LYS A 327 19.45 -8.25 -19.42
CA LYS A 327 20.55 -8.09 -18.44
C LYS A 327 21.52 -6.99 -18.88
N LYS A 328 21.93 -6.97 -20.15
CA LYS A 328 22.81 -5.92 -20.71
C LYS A 328 22.16 -4.53 -20.60
N ALA A 329 20.88 -4.41 -20.96
CA ALA A 329 20.15 -3.14 -20.86
C ALA A 329 20.08 -2.62 -19.41
N LEU A 330 19.81 -3.50 -18.43
CA LEU A 330 19.79 -3.12 -17.01
C LEU A 330 21.19 -2.79 -16.47
N TRP A 331 22.26 -3.36 -17.04
CA TRP A 331 23.63 -3.02 -16.67
C TRP A 331 24.01 -1.61 -17.13
N LEU A 332 23.64 -1.24 -18.37
CA LEU A 332 23.76 0.14 -18.86
C LEU A 332 22.99 1.13 -17.97
N TYR A 333 21.76 0.75 -17.59
CA TYR A 333 20.94 1.51 -16.64
C TYR A 333 21.63 1.70 -15.27
N GLY A 334 22.25 0.64 -14.73
CA GLY A 334 22.99 0.74 -13.47
C GLY A 334 24.19 1.67 -13.59
N LEU A 335 24.95 1.58 -14.68
CA LEU A 335 26.12 2.42 -14.90
C LEU A 335 25.74 3.91 -15.06
N GLN A 336 24.63 4.25 -15.73
CA GLN A 336 24.20 5.65 -15.80
C GLN A 336 23.76 6.21 -14.45
N LEU A 337 23.25 5.39 -13.52
CA LEU A 337 22.92 5.87 -12.17
C LEU A 337 24.18 6.18 -11.36
N LEU A 338 25.26 5.40 -11.56
CA LEU A 338 26.55 5.67 -10.93
C LEU A 338 27.18 6.95 -11.47
N LEU A 339 27.13 7.15 -12.79
CA LEU A 339 27.56 8.41 -13.42
C LEU A 339 26.72 9.61 -12.94
N ASN A 340 25.40 9.45 -12.86
CA ASN A 340 24.52 10.49 -12.30
C ASN A 340 24.89 10.90 -10.87
N LEU A 341 25.27 9.94 -10.00
CA LEU A 341 25.78 10.24 -8.66
C LEU A 341 27.15 10.92 -8.72
N LEU A 342 28.06 10.41 -9.56
CA LEU A 342 29.41 10.93 -9.73
C LEU A 342 29.37 12.41 -10.14
N TRP A 343 28.45 12.82 -11.01
CA TRP A 343 28.26 14.23 -11.37
C TRP A 343 28.10 15.13 -10.15
N SER A 344 27.24 14.75 -9.20
CA SER A 344 26.98 15.54 -7.99
C SER A 344 28.23 15.64 -7.11
N ILE A 345 29.03 14.57 -7.05
CA ILE A 345 30.30 14.54 -6.32
C ILE A 345 31.31 15.48 -6.98
N LEU A 346 31.46 15.43 -8.30
CA LEU A 346 32.42 16.26 -9.02
C LEU A 346 32.04 17.74 -8.97
N PHE A 347 30.78 18.07 -9.26
CA PHE A 347 30.32 19.45 -9.35
C PHE A 347 30.24 20.11 -7.98
N PHE A 348 29.57 19.49 -7.00
CA PHE A 348 29.31 20.10 -5.70
C PHE A 348 30.27 19.63 -4.61
N GLY A 349 30.73 18.37 -4.64
CA GLY A 349 31.65 17.85 -3.64
C GLY A 349 33.10 18.33 -3.85
N ILE A 350 33.62 18.16 -5.07
CA ILE A 350 34.97 18.60 -5.46
C ILE A 350 34.98 20.05 -5.93
N MET A 351 33.80 20.64 -6.23
CA MET A 351 33.67 22.02 -6.67
C MET A 351 34.39 22.28 -8.00
N SER A 352 34.41 21.30 -8.91
CA SER A 352 35.05 21.37 -10.23
C SER A 352 34.00 21.30 -11.35
N PRO A 353 33.56 22.45 -11.89
CA PRO A 353 32.69 22.50 -13.06
C PRO A 353 33.31 21.83 -14.28
N GLU A 354 34.64 21.87 -14.47
CA GLU A 354 35.28 21.23 -15.63
C GLU A 354 35.19 19.70 -15.59
N MET A 355 35.48 19.08 -14.45
CA MET A 355 35.39 17.61 -14.33
C MET A 355 33.96 17.13 -14.43
N ALA A 356 33.03 17.87 -13.83
CA ALA A 356 31.60 17.60 -13.93
C ALA A 356 31.10 17.72 -15.38
N PHE A 357 31.63 18.66 -16.16
CA PHE A 357 31.27 18.78 -17.58
C PHE A 357 31.79 17.59 -18.40
N ILE A 358 33.01 17.11 -18.15
CA ILE A 358 33.53 15.92 -18.83
C ILE A 358 32.66 14.70 -18.51
N GLU A 359 32.33 14.51 -17.23
CA GLU A 359 31.48 13.41 -16.77
C GLU A 359 30.09 13.46 -17.40
N ILE A 360 29.44 14.64 -17.44
CA ILE A 360 28.05 14.73 -17.90
C ILE A 360 27.90 14.36 -19.39
N ILE A 361 28.97 14.51 -20.19
CA ILE A 361 29.00 14.03 -21.58
C ILE A 361 28.97 12.49 -21.63
N PHE A 362 29.77 11.82 -20.80
CA PHE A 362 29.72 10.35 -20.69
C PHE A 362 28.37 9.87 -20.19
N LEU A 363 27.80 10.56 -19.19
CA LEU A 363 26.45 10.30 -18.71
C LEU A 363 25.43 10.42 -19.84
N TRP A 364 25.46 11.51 -20.61
CA TRP A 364 24.54 11.74 -21.73
C TRP A 364 24.58 10.61 -22.76
N ILE A 365 25.79 10.21 -23.18
CA ILE A 365 25.98 9.11 -24.13
C ILE A 365 25.38 7.81 -23.57
N LEU A 366 25.62 7.55 -22.29
CA LEU A 366 25.14 6.33 -21.65
C LEU A 366 23.61 6.32 -21.46
N ILE A 367 22.99 7.47 -21.19
CA ILE A 367 21.52 7.62 -21.18
C ILE A 367 20.98 7.28 -22.57
N PHE A 368 21.57 7.83 -23.62
CA PHE A 368 21.15 7.57 -25.00
C PHE A 368 21.28 6.09 -25.39
N LEU A 369 22.39 5.44 -25.01
CA LEU A 369 22.58 4.00 -25.21
C LEU A 369 21.57 3.17 -24.42
N THR A 370 21.25 3.58 -23.18
CA THR A 370 20.22 2.95 -22.35
C THR A 370 18.84 3.07 -23.01
N ILE A 371 18.47 4.24 -23.54
CA ILE A 371 17.23 4.46 -24.28
C ILE A 371 17.17 3.53 -25.50
N LYS A 372 18.24 3.46 -26.30
CA LYS A 372 18.30 2.55 -27.46
C LYS A 372 18.14 1.08 -27.06
N ALA A 373 18.78 0.67 -25.97
CA ALA A 373 18.68 -0.70 -25.45
C ALA A 373 17.27 -0.99 -24.95
N PHE A 374 16.65 -0.07 -24.22
CA PHE A 374 15.29 -0.18 -23.71
C PHE A 374 14.29 -0.21 -24.87
N TYR A 375 14.47 0.62 -25.90
CA TYR A 375 13.55 0.71 -27.04
C TYR A 375 13.40 -0.63 -27.78
N LYS A 376 14.50 -1.40 -27.89
CA LYS A 376 14.49 -2.74 -28.49
C LYS A 376 13.71 -3.78 -27.68
N ILE A 377 13.45 -3.51 -26.40
CA ILE A 377 12.78 -4.43 -25.46
C ILE A 377 11.35 -3.96 -25.14
N ASP A 378 11.18 -2.66 -24.88
CA ASP A 378 9.93 -2.01 -24.52
C ASP A 378 9.98 -0.51 -24.88
N LYS A 379 9.17 -0.10 -25.85
CA LYS A 379 9.15 1.29 -26.34
C LYS A 379 8.69 2.28 -25.28
N VAL A 380 7.71 1.89 -24.45
CA VAL A 380 7.18 2.77 -23.40
C VAL A 380 8.25 3.00 -22.34
N ALA A 381 8.97 1.94 -21.92
CA ALA A 381 10.08 2.10 -20.99
C ALA A 381 11.18 3.05 -21.52
N ALA A 382 11.47 2.99 -22.82
CA ALA A 382 12.42 3.90 -23.45
C ALA A 382 11.92 5.35 -23.47
N TYR A 383 10.65 5.58 -23.77
CA TYR A 383 10.05 6.92 -23.79
C TYR A 383 10.02 7.57 -22.41
N LEU A 384 9.85 6.80 -21.33
CA LEU A 384 9.93 7.30 -19.96
C LEU A 384 11.31 7.89 -19.61
N LEU A 385 12.37 7.53 -20.34
CA LEU A 385 13.72 8.07 -20.17
C LEU A 385 14.00 9.32 -21.05
N ILE A 386 13.09 9.69 -21.96
CA ILE A 386 13.28 10.89 -22.80
C ILE A 386 13.32 12.18 -21.96
N PRO A 387 12.40 12.40 -20.99
CA PRO A 387 12.49 13.58 -20.12
C PRO A 387 13.83 13.69 -19.40
N TYR A 388 14.43 12.54 -19.03
CA TYR A 388 15.74 12.50 -18.41
C TYR A 388 16.85 12.95 -19.38
N LEU A 389 16.86 12.42 -20.61
CA LEU A 389 17.83 12.84 -21.62
C LEU A 389 17.73 14.34 -21.94
N LEU A 390 16.50 14.87 -22.06
CA LEU A 390 16.27 16.30 -22.30
C LEU A 390 16.78 17.15 -21.14
N TRP A 391 16.50 16.74 -19.90
CA TRP A 391 16.98 17.43 -18.71
C TRP A 391 18.51 17.41 -18.61
N VAL A 392 19.16 16.27 -18.88
CA VAL A 392 20.63 16.19 -18.87
C VAL A 392 21.23 16.99 -20.01
N THR A 393 20.58 17.07 -21.18
CA THR A 393 21.01 17.96 -22.27
C THR A 393 21.03 19.42 -21.80
N PHE A 394 19.96 19.87 -21.14
CA PHE A 394 19.90 21.19 -20.53
C PHE A 394 20.99 21.38 -19.47
N ALA A 395 21.16 20.42 -18.57
CA ALA A 395 22.16 20.46 -17.51
C ALA A 395 23.60 20.49 -18.07
N SER A 396 23.88 19.80 -19.18
CA SER A 396 25.19 19.87 -19.85
C SER A 396 25.48 21.25 -20.40
N ILE A 397 24.50 21.92 -21.02
CA ILE A 397 24.65 23.30 -21.51
C ILE A 397 24.84 24.26 -20.33
N LEU A 398 24.09 24.07 -19.24
CA LEU A 398 24.23 24.86 -18.01
C LEU A 398 25.62 24.68 -17.38
N ASN A 399 26.09 23.45 -17.22
CA ASN A 399 27.40 23.15 -16.65
C ASN A 399 28.52 23.75 -17.51
N LEU A 400 28.44 23.64 -18.84
CA LEU A 400 29.40 24.27 -19.75
C LEU A 400 29.41 25.78 -19.61
N THR A 401 28.24 26.39 -19.53
CA THR A 401 28.12 27.85 -19.41
C THR A 401 28.69 28.34 -18.09
N ILE A 402 28.42 27.65 -16.98
CA ILE A 402 29.02 27.96 -15.68
C ILE A 402 30.54 27.82 -15.73
N TRP A 403 31.05 26.77 -16.36
CA TRP A 403 32.49 26.59 -16.52
C TRP A 403 33.14 27.68 -17.37
N ILE A 404 32.48 28.17 -18.43
CA ILE A 404 33.05 29.25 -19.26
C ILE A 404 33.04 30.61 -18.52
N LEU A 405 32.09 30.82 -17.61
CA LEU A 405 31.90 32.10 -16.91
C LEU A 405 32.76 32.27 -15.64
N ASN A 406 33.46 31.22 -15.20
CA ASN A 406 34.24 31.18 -13.94
C ASN A 406 35.56 30.48 -14.18
#